data_AF-A0A0P0VSW4-F1
#
_entry.id   AF-A0A0P0VSW4-F1
#
_cell.length_a   1.000
_cell.length_b   1.000
_cell.length_c   1.000
_cell.angle_alpha   90.00
_cell.angle_beta   90.00
_cell.angle_gamma   90.00
#
_symmetry.space_group_name_H-M   'P 1'
#
loop_
_entity.id
_entity.type
_entity.pdbx_description
1 polymer ?
#
loop_
_entity_poly.entity_id
_entity_poly.type
_entity_poly.pdbx_seq_one_letter_code
_entity_poly.pdbx_strand_id
1 'polypeptide(L)'
;SSFLVMAKQAEAASLLYKSNLNSGSVLEYALAFTSAALDRHYSKWSATPKTGFIDITTSKDFYRVFSGLQYSYLEESINPSRKQEMLGDSVAWAGCTIMYLLGQQQHFELFDFSYQFLNVAEVENATVSLYQYSDRNKSPNFLQGYEGILEAMRKARRLNNHVFSMLRARCPLEDKIACAIKPSGAPLHRMKFTNTVSAFETLPQRAT
;
A
#
# COMPACT_ATOMS: atom_id res chain seq x y z
N SER A 1 50.52 8.22 -28.39
CA SER A 1 51.40 7.90 -27.24
C SER A 1 50.63 7.03 -26.26
N SER A 2 51.23 5.93 -25.78
CA SER A 2 50.61 5.00 -24.81
C SER A 2 50.13 5.68 -23.54
N PHE A 3 50.85 6.72 -23.09
CA PHE A 3 50.49 7.52 -21.92
C PHE A 3 49.13 8.22 -22.07
N LEU A 4 48.81 8.75 -23.26
CA LEU A 4 47.51 9.40 -23.52
C LEU A 4 46.34 8.41 -23.43
N VAL A 5 46.54 7.17 -23.88
CA VAL A 5 45.54 6.11 -23.79
C VAL A 5 45.34 5.69 -22.33
N MET A 6 46.42 5.50 -21.58
CA MET A 6 46.37 5.16 -20.17
C MET A 6 45.68 6.26 -19.34
N ALA A 7 45.94 7.54 -19.63
CA ALA A 7 45.27 8.66 -18.97
C ALA A 7 43.75 8.66 -19.23
N LYS A 8 43.31 8.45 -20.47
CA LYS A 8 41.88 8.35 -20.82
C LYS A 8 41.20 7.14 -20.17
N GLN A 9 41.89 6.00 -20.09
CA GLN A 9 41.37 4.81 -19.41
C GLN A 9 41.25 5.03 -17.89
N ALA A 10 42.21 5.70 -17.28
CA ALA A 10 42.17 6.06 -15.86
C ALA A 10 41.03 7.05 -15.56
N GLU A 11 40.79 8.02 -16.44
CA GLU A 11 39.65 8.94 -16.35
C GLU A 11 38.31 8.19 -16.44
N ALA A 12 38.15 7.30 -17.44
CA ALA A 12 36.95 6.48 -17.59
C ALA A 12 36.70 5.58 -16.36
N ALA A 13 37.75 4.95 -15.82
CA ALA A 13 37.65 4.16 -14.60
C ALA A 13 37.23 5.02 -13.40
N SER A 14 37.82 6.22 -13.23
CA SER A 14 37.45 7.17 -12.17
C SER A 14 35.98 7.58 -12.26
N LEU A 15 35.46 7.82 -13.46
CA LEU A 15 34.04 8.12 -13.68
C LEU A 15 33.15 6.94 -13.28
N LEU A 16 33.49 5.70 -13.66
CA LEU A 16 32.73 4.50 -13.30
C LEU A 16 32.73 4.24 -11.79
N TYR A 17 33.86 4.49 -11.11
CA TYR A 17 33.93 4.34 -9.65
C TYR A 17 33.14 5.42 -8.92
N LYS A 18 33.15 6.66 -9.43
CA LYS A 18 32.35 7.76 -8.85
C LYS A 18 30.85 7.61 -9.12
N SER A 19 30.44 7.08 -10.28
CA SER A 19 29.02 6.95 -10.63
C SER A 19 28.25 6.01 -9.71
N ASN A 20 28.90 4.97 -9.18
CA ASN A 20 28.27 4.02 -8.24
C ASN A 20 27.86 4.66 -6.90
N LEU A 21 28.41 5.82 -6.55
CA LEU A 21 28.04 6.54 -5.32
C LEU A 21 26.79 7.40 -5.50
N ASN A 22 26.46 7.77 -6.75
CA ASN A 22 25.42 8.75 -7.07
C ASN A 22 24.31 8.18 -7.98
N SER A 23 24.25 6.86 -8.22
CA SER A 23 23.15 6.28 -9.00
C SER A 23 21.87 6.26 -8.16
N GLY A 24 20.80 6.85 -8.71
CA GLY A 24 19.46 6.76 -8.15
C GLY A 24 19.03 5.30 -7.94
N SER A 25 18.06 5.08 -7.05
CA SER A 25 17.64 3.73 -6.72
C SER A 25 16.89 3.09 -7.90
N VAL A 26 17.27 1.86 -8.28
CA VAL A 26 16.51 1.05 -9.26
C VAL A 26 15.05 0.88 -8.81
N LEU A 27 14.80 0.85 -7.50
CA LEU A 27 13.46 0.76 -6.95
C LEU A 27 12.63 2.03 -7.22
N GLU A 28 13.21 3.22 -7.07
CA GLU A 28 12.52 4.48 -7.35
C GLU A 28 12.12 4.55 -8.83
N TYR A 29 13.02 4.15 -9.71
CA TYR A 29 12.75 4.02 -11.14
C TYR A 29 11.62 3.02 -11.43
N ALA A 30 11.66 1.84 -10.81
CA ALA A 30 10.63 0.81 -10.99
C ALA A 30 9.26 1.30 -10.49
N LEU A 31 9.21 2.01 -9.36
CA LEU A 31 7.99 2.60 -8.82
C LEU A 31 7.45 3.72 -9.72
N ALA A 32 8.32 4.58 -10.24
CA ALA A 32 7.96 5.63 -11.20
C ALA A 32 7.35 5.03 -12.48
N PHE A 33 8.01 4.01 -13.03
CA PHE A 33 7.53 3.29 -14.21
C PHE A 33 6.18 2.61 -13.96
N THR A 34 6.02 1.98 -12.78
CA THR A 34 4.76 1.33 -12.38
C THR A 34 3.64 2.36 -12.24
N SER A 35 3.91 3.50 -11.62
CA SER A 35 2.97 4.63 -11.52
C SER A 35 2.52 5.08 -12.90
N ALA A 36 3.47 5.30 -13.83
CA ALA A 36 3.17 5.70 -15.21
C ALA A 36 2.33 4.66 -15.98
N ALA A 37 2.53 3.37 -15.70
CA ALA A 37 1.72 2.29 -16.26
C ALA A 37 0.31 2.28 -15.68
N LEU A 38 0.16 2.49 -14.37
CA LEU A 38 -1.13 2.56 -13.68
C LEU A 38 -1.96 3.79 -14.10
N ASP A 39 -1.32 4.92 -14.40
CA ASP A 39 -2.00 6.15 -14.84
C ASP A 39 -2.88 5.92 -16.07
N ARG A 40 -2.44 5.06 -17.00
CA ARG A 40 -3.21 4.67 -18.21
C ARG A 40 -4.53 3.96 -17.89
N HIS A 41 -4.64 3.42 -16.68
CA HIS A 41 -5.80 2.67 -16.20
C HIS A 41 -6.44 3.30 -14.96
N TYR A 42 -5.99 4.49 -14.54
CA TYR A 42 -6.39 5.11 -13.28
C TYR A 42 -7.92 5.20 -13.13
N SER A 43 -8.62 5.66 -14.18
CA SER A 43 -10.09 5.80 -14.16
C SER A 43 -10.86 4.49 -14.00
N LYS A 44 -10.23 3.34 -14.27
CA LYS A 44 -10.83 2.00 -14.07
C LYS A 44 -10.61 1.47 -12.66
N TRP A 45 -9.49 1.85 -12.03
CA TRP A 45 -9.06 1.35 -10.72
C TRP A 45 -9.26 2.35 -9.58
N SER A 46 -9.63 3.58 -9.90
CA SER A 46 -9.93 4.66 -8.95
C SER A 46 -11.10 5.48 -9.49
N ALA A 47 -12.29 5.25 -8.94
CA ALA A 47 -13.49 5.99 -9.28
C ALA A 47 -13.43 7.39 -8.66
N THR A 48 -13.76 8.42 -9.45
CA THR A 48 -13.95 9.76 -8.89
C THR A 48 -15.29 9.80 -8.15
N PRO A 49 -15.32 10.14 -6.85
CA PRO A 49 -16.56 10.17 -6.11
C PRO A 49 -17.51 11.24 -6.65
N LYS A 50 -18.79 10.86 -6.84
CA LYS A 50 -19.82 11.77 -7.39
C LYS A 50 -20.10 12.97 -6.47
N THR A 51 -20.01 12.77 -5.16
CA THR A 51 -20.31 13.78 -4.14
C THR A 51 -19.07 14.56 -3.68
N GLY A 52 -17.88 14.20 -4.17
CA GLY A 52 -16.61 14.69 -3.65
C GLY A 52 -16.12 14.00 -2.36
N PHE A 53 -16.94 13.12 -1.77
CA PHE A 53 -16.58 12.26 -0.63
C PHE A 53 -16.39 10.81 -1.08
N ILE A 54 -15.53 10.06 -0.40
CA ILE A 54 -15.33 8.63 -0.70
C ILE A 54 -16.67 7.88 -0.78
N ASP A 55 -16.82 7.07 -1.83
CA ASP A 55 -17.93 6.12 -1.94
C ASP A 55 -17.64 4.89 -1.09
N ILE A 56 -18.34 4.77 0.04
CA ILE A 56 -18.12 3.68 1.00
C ILE A 56 -18.89 2.41 0.64
N THR A 57 -19.94 2.50 -0.17
CA THR A 57 -20.86 1.37 -0.43
C THR A 57 -20.62 0.68 -1.76
N THR A 58 -20.26 1.45 -2.79
CA THR A 58 -20.23 0.96 -4.19
C THR A 58 -18.91 1.23 -4.90
N SER A 59 -17.85 1.54 -4.14
CA SER A 59 -16.52 1.74 -4.71
C SER A 59 -16.03 0.49 -5.46
N LYS A 60 -15.55 0.73 -6.68
CA LYS A 60 -14.89 -0.25 -7.54
C LYS A 60 -13.37 -0.06 -7.52
N ASP A 61 -12.87 0.64 -6.52
CA ASP A 61 -11.46 0.96 -6.40
C ASP A 61 -10.65 -0.31 -6.14
N PHE A 62 -9.40 -0.30 -6.58
CA PHE A 62 -8.50 -1.44 -6.43
C PHE A 62 -8.40 -1.93 -4.97
N TYR A 63 -8.40 -1.02 -3.99
CA TYR A 63 -8.33 -1.42 -2.58
C TYR A 63 -9.48 -2.35 -2.15
N ARG A 64 -10.68 -2.21 -2.73
CA ARG A 64 -11.83 -3.09 -2.44
C ARG A 64 -11.61 -4.49 -2.99
N VAL A 65 -11.07 -4.57 -4.21
CA VAL A 65 -10.72 -5.84 -4.85
C VAL A 65 -9.62 -6.53 -4.04
N PHE A 66 -8.57 -5.80 -3.67
CA PHE A 66 -7.47 -6.34 -2.88
C PHE A 66 -7.94 -6.80 -1.49
N SER A 67 -8.81 -6.04 -0.82
CA SER A 67 -9.38 -6.44 0.47
C SER A 67 -10.14 -7.77 0.39
N GLY A 68 -10.96 -7.98 -0.66
CA GLY A 68 -11.64 -9.25 -0.89
C GLY A 68 -10.68 -10.41 -1.14
N LEU A 69 -9.63 -10.18 -1.95
CA LEU A 69 -8.59 -11.17 -2.20
C LEU A 69 -7.82 -11.54 -0.93
N GLN A 70 -7.44 -10.55 -0.12
CA GLN A 70 -6.76 -10.77 1.16
C GLN A 70 -7.64 -11.57 2.11
N TYR A 71 -8.91 -11.19 2.27
CA TYR A 71 -9.84 -11.90 3.15
C TYR A 71 -9.96 -13.38 2.75
N SER A 72 -10.20 -13.65 1.46
CA SER A 72 -10.31 -15.02 0.94
C SER A 72 -9.01 -15.79 1.11
N TYR A 73 -7.86 -15.18 0.83
CA TYR A 73 -6.55 -15.82 1.00
C TYR A 73 -6.28 -16.19 2.47
N LEU A 74 -6.62 -15.30 3.41
CA LEU A 74 -6.44 -15.55 4.83
C LEU A 74 -7.37 -16.66 5.34
N GLU A 75 -8.63 -16.67 4.90
CA GLU A 75 -9.57 -17.74 5.22
C GLU A 75 -9.10 -19.12 4.70
N GLU A 76 -8.46 -19.16 3.53
CA GLU A 76 -7.87 -20.39 3.01
C GLU A 76 -6.59 -20.80 3.75
N SER A 77 -5.80 -19.83 4.24
CA SER A 77 -4.50 -20.07 4.89
C SER A 77 -4.60 -20.85 6.20
N ILE A 78 -5.74 -20.80 6.89
CA ILE A 78 -5.97 -21.54 8.13
C ILE A 78 -6.30 -23.02 7.89
N ASN A 79 -6.53 -23.42 6.65
CA ASN A 79 -6.86 -24.81 6.33
C ASN A 79 -5.57 -25.62 6.10
N PRO A 80 -5.18 -26.53 7.02
CA PRO A 80 -3.93 -27.29 6.92
C PRO A 80 -3.87 -28.22 5.70
N SER A 81 -5.00 -28.50 5.05
CA SER A 81 -5.04 -29.32 3.83
C SER A 81 -4.56 -28.57 2.58
N ARG A 82 -4.55 -27.24 2.58
CA ARG A 82 -4.08 -26.41 1.45
C ARG A 82 -2.62 -26.02 1.66
N LYS A 83 -1.73 -26.85 1.12
CA LYS A 83 -0.26 -26.83 1.29
C LYS A 83 0.52 -25.65 0.68
N GLN A 84 -0.07 -24.49 0.38
CA GLN A 84 0.56 -23.60 -0.59
C GLN A 84 0.76 -22.15 -0.11
N GLU A 85 1.81 -21.92 0.69
CA GLU A 85 2.50 -20.61 0.75
C GLU A 85 3.29 -20.38 -0.56
N MET A 86 2.62 -20.39 -1.73
CA MET A 86 3.35 -20.33 -3.01
C MET A 86 3.99 -18.98 -3.27
N LEU A 87 3.37 -17.92 -2.77
CA LEU A 87 3.68 -16.56 -3.17
C LEU A 87 4.43 -15.77 -2.09
N GLY A 88 4.54 -16.31 -0.87
CA GLY A 88 5.10 -15.60 0.28
C GLY A 88 4.55 -14.18 0.42
N ASP A 89 5.41 -13.22 0.72
CA ASP A 89 5.02 -11.82 0.91
C ASP A 89 4.74 -11.06 -0.40
N SER A 90 4.97 -11.69 -1.57
CA SER A 90 4.85 -11.00 -2.86
C SER A 90 3.43 -10.47 -3.14
N VAL A 91 2.40 -11.15 -2.62
CA VAL A 91 1.00 -10.71 -2.73
C VAL A 91 0.79 -9.39 -1.99
N ALA A 92 1.31 -9.28 -0.77
CA ALA A 92 1.25 -8.06 0.02
C ALA A 92 2.05 -6.94 -0.65
N TRP A 93 3.27 -7.22 -1.12
CA TRP A 93 4.10 -6.26 -1.85
C TRP A 93 3.40 -5.74 -3.11
N ALA A 94 2.84 -6.61 -3.94
CA ALA A 94 2.16 -6.24 -5.18
C ALA A 94 0.90 -5.40 -4.89
N GLY A 95 0.03 -5.88 -4.00
CA GLY A 95 -1.22 -5.20 -3.65
C GLY A 95 -0.99 -3.85 -3.00
N CYS A 96 -0.12 -3.79 -2.00
CA CYS A 96 0.22 -2.53 -1.31
C CYS A 96 0.89 -1.55 -2.26
N THR A 97 1.76 -1.98 -3.18
CA THR A 97 2.37 -1.09 -4.18
C THR A 97 1.32 -0.46 -5.08
N ILE A 98 0.38 -1.24 -5.62
CA ILE A 98 -0.68 -0.70 -6.48
C ILE A 98 -1.59 0.24 -5.69
N MET A 99 -2.05 -0.16 -4.49
CA MET A 99 -2.89 0.69 -3.63
C MET A 99 -2.18 2.00 -3.26
N TYR A 100 -0.89 1.92 -2.92
CA TYR A 100 -0.07 3.08 -2.61
C TYR A 100 -0.02 4.02 -3.81
N LEU A 101 0.45 3.55 -4.98
CA LEU A 101 0.59 4.39 -6.18
C LEU A 101 -0.73 4.98 -6.68
N LEU A 102 -1.87 4.30 -6.46
CA LEU A 102 -3.20 4.85 -6.76
C LEU A 102 -3.70 5.88 -5.73
N GLY A 103 -3.02 6.03 -4.58
CA GLY A 103 -3.41 6.91 -3.48
C GLY A 103 -4.56 6.35 -2.63
N GLN A 104 -4.67 5.03 -2.53
CA GLN A 104 -5.80 4.34 -1.88
C GLN A 104 -5.46 3.72 -0.52
N GLN A 105 -4.23 3.91 0.00
CA GLN A 105 -3.79 3.33 1.27
C GLN A 105 -4.76 3.67 2.42
N GLN A 106 -5.12 4.93 2.61
CA GLN A 106 -5.99 5.34 3.73
C GLN A 106 -7.39 4.73 3.62
N HIS A 107 -7.91 4.62 2.40
CA HIS A 107 -9.20 3.96 2.16
C HIS A 107 -9.13 2.47 2.48
N PHE A 108 -8.03 1.81 2.11
CA PHE A 108 -7.78 0.42 2.48
C PHE A 108 -7.72 0.24 4.00
N GLU A 109 -6.92 1.02 4.71
CA GLU A 109 -6.78 0.92 6.17
C GLU A 109 -8.11 1.11 6.91
N LEU A 110 -8.99 1.98 6.38
CA LEU A 110 -10.30 2.25 6.97
C LEU A 110 -11.35 1.16 6.66
N PHE A 111 -11.28 0.55 5.47
CA PHE A 111 -12.37 -0.26 4.93
C PHE A 111 -12.00 -1.70 4.56
N ASP A 112 -10.80 -2.15 4.91
CA ASP A 112 -10.38 -3.53 4.71
C ASP A 112 -11.20 -4.50 5.58
N PHE A 113 -11.75 -5.56 4.98
CA PHE A 113 -12.58 -6.53 5.67
C PHE A 113 -11.84 -7.26 6.80
N SER A 114 -10.57 -7.62 6.59
CA SER A 114 -9.77 -8.28 7.62
C SER A 114 -9.50 -7.33 8.80
N TYR A 115 -9.24 -6.05 8.53
CA TYR A 115 -9.03 -5.06 9.59
C TYR A 115 -10.32 -4.76 10.34
N GLN A 116 -11.46 -4.69 9.64
CA GLN A 116 -12.77 -4.57 10.28
C GLN A 116 -13.06 -5.75 11.21
N PHE A 117 -12.77 -6.98 10.77
CA PHE A 117 -12.94 -8.17 11.60
C PHE A 117 -12.05 -8.13 12.86
N LEU A 118 -10.78 -7.73 12.71
CA LEU A 118 -9.88 -7.51 13.85
C LEU A 118 -10.40 -6.49 14.83
N ASN A 119 -10.87 -5.33 14.34
CA ASN A 119 -11.38 -4.26 15.19
C ASN A 119 -12.62 -4.71 15.98
N VAL A 120 -13.53 -5.48 15.37
CA VAL A 120 -14.69 -6.06 16.05
C VAL A 120 -14.23 -7.04 17.15
N ALA A 121 -13.31 -7.96 16.83
CA ALA A 121 -12.80 -8.92 17.81
C ALA A 121 -12.04 -8.25 18.97
N GLU A 122 -11.33 -7.15 18.73
CA GLU A 122 -10.68 -6.35 19.78
C GLU A 122 -11.71 -5.72 20.73
N VAL A 123 -12.81 -5.17 20.20
CA VAL A 123 -13.93 -4.63 21.00
C VAL A 123 -14.63 -5.74 21.80
N GLU A 124 -14.94 -6.87 21.16
CA GLU A 124 -15.60 -8.00 21.82
C GLU A 124 -14.75 -8.53 22.98
N ASN A 125 -13.45 -8.76 22.77
CA ASN A 125 -12.53 -9.21 23.83
C ASN A 125 -12.46 -8.23 25.00
N ALA A 126 -12.47 -6.92 24.74
CA ALA A 126 -12.51 -5.91 25.78
C ALA A 126 -13.83 -5.94 26.57
N THR A 127 -14.96 -6.09 25.89
CA THR A 127 -16.27 -6.19 26.55
C THR A 127 -16.40 -7.46 27.39
N VAL A 128 -15.97 -8.62 26.86
CA VAL A 128 -15.96 -9.89 27.61
C VAL A 128 -15.09 -9.79 28.85
N SER A 129 -13.90 -9.17 28.74
CA SER A 129 -13.00 -8.96 29.88
C SER A 129 -13.66 -8.10 30.98
N LEU A 130 -14.44 -7.08 30.63
CA LEU A 130 -15.16 -6.24 31.59
C LEU A 130 -16.26 -7.02 32.33
N TYR A 131 -17.03 -7.86 31.63
CA TYR A 131 -18.10 -8.65 32.25
C TYR A 131 -17.59 -9.89 32.99
N GLN A 132 -16.42 -10.43 32.63
CA GLN A 132 -15.80 -11.56 33.34
C GLN A 132 -15.32 -11.20 34.75
N TYR A 133 -15.10 -9.92 35.06
CA TYR A 133 -14.91 -9.47 36.45
C TYR A 133 -16.17 -9.64 37.31
N SER A 134 -17.36 -9.69 36.69
CA SER A 134 -18.65 -9.81 37.38
C SER A 134 -19.29 -11.21 37.30
N ASP A 135 -18.95 -12.04 36.32
CA ASP A 135 -19.60 -13.34 36.14
C ASP A 135 -18.64 -14.37 35.51
N ARG A 136 -18.01 -15.20 36.34
CA ARG A 136 -17.02 -16.23 35.94
C ARG A 136 -17.62 -17.42 35.17
N ASN A 137 -18.94 -17.45 34.95
CA ASN A 137 -19.65 -18.65 34.53
C ASN A 137 -20.14 -18.66 33.07
N LYS A 138 -19.80 -17.65 32.26
CA LYS A 138 -20.09 -17.69 30.81
C LYS A 138 -18.84 -18.08 30.03
N SER A 139 -18.93 -19.28 29.46
CA SER A 139 -17.88 -19.94 28.69
C SER A 139 -17.30 -19.04 27.58
N PRO A 140 -15.96 -18.92 27.46
CA PRO A 140 -15.29 -18.15 26.40
C PRO A 140 -15.33 -18.80 25.00
N ASN A 141 -16.23 -19.78 24.78
CA ASN A 141 -16.23 -20.63 23.58
C ASN A 141 -16.44 -19.90 22.25
N PHE A 142 -16.93 -18.66 22.22
CA PHE A 142 -17.23 -17.99 20.95
C PHE A 142 -15.96 -17.64 20.16
N LEU A 143 -14.89 -17.20 20.83
CA LEU A 143 -13.63 -16.85 20.15
C LEU A 143 -12.78 -18.07 19.75
N GLN A 144 -12.99 -19.21 20.39
CA GLN A 144 -12.10 -20.37 20.24
C GLN A 144 -12.04 -20.91 18.80
N GLY A 145 -13.05 -20.64 17.97
CA GLY A 145 -13.06 -21.00 16.54
C GLY A 145 -12.32 -20.04 15.61
N TYR A 146 -12.08 -18.79 16.02
CA TYR A 146 -11.55 -17.74 15.17
C TYR A 146 -10.10 -17.34 15.47
N GLU A 147 -9.47 -17.90 16.51
CA GLU A 147 -8.10 -17.52 16.90
C GLU A 147 -7.08 -17.68 15.77
N GLY A 148 -7.17 -18.76 15.00
CA GLY A 148 -6.27 -19.01 13.87
C GLY A 148 -6.39 -17.94 12.77
N ILE A 149 -7.63 -17.58 12.41
CA ILE A 149 -7.88 -16.56 11.39
C ILE A 149 -7.54 -15.15 11.91
N LEU A 150 -7.84 -14.85 13.17
CA LEU A 150 -7.47 -13.58 13.80
C LEU A 150 -5.95 -13.39 13.81
N GLU A 151 -5.17 -14.43 14.12
CA GLU A 151 -3.71 -14.32 14.08
C GLU A 151 -3.18 -14.14 12.65
N ALA A 152 -3.75 -14.83 11.66
CA ALA A 152 -3.42 -14.63 10.25
C ALA A 152 -3.70 -13.19 9.81
N MET A 153 -4.87 -12.64 10.16
CA MET A 153 -5.25 -11.26 9.88
C MET A 153 -4.31 -10.25 10.57
N ARG A 154 -3.90 -10.48 11.83
CA ARG A 154 -2.91 -9.61 12.51
C ARG A 154 -1.56 -9.62 11.81
N LYS A 155 -1.09 -10.78 11.34
CA LYS A 155 0.14 -10.91 10.55
C LYS A 155 0.05 -10.13 9.26
N ALA A 156 -1.05 -10.27 8.51
CA ALA A 156 -1.29 -9.50 7.28
C ALA A 156 -1.32 -7.99 7.54
N ARG A 157 -1.99 -7.54 8.61
CA ARG A 157 -2.00 -6.12 9.03
C ARG A 157 -0.59 -5.57 9.25
N ARG A 158 0.25 -6.31 9.98
CA ARG A 158 1.65 -5.92 10.22
C ARG A 158 2.47 -5.86 8.92
N LEU A 159 2.32 -6.87 8.05
CA LEU A 159 3.05 -6.94 6.79
C LEU A 159 2.67 -5.79 5.85
N ASN A 160 1.37 -5.53 5.65
CA ASN A 160 0.92 -4.43 4.80
C ASN A 160 1.41 -3.07 5.31
N ASN A 161 1.31 -2.82 6.63
CA ASN A 161 1.81 -1.59 7.24
C ASN A 161 3.32 -1.42 7.03
N HIS A 162 4.08 -2.51 7.12
CA HIS A 162 5.51 -2.49 6.83
C HIS A 162 5.78 -2.12 5.36
N VAL A 163 5.08 -2.77 4.42
CA VAL A 163 5.22 -2.47 2.98
C VAL A 163 4.86 -1.01 2.68
N PHE A 164 3.73 -0.51 3.18
CA PHE A 164 3.35 0.89 3.00
C PHE A 164 4.38 1.86 3.58
N SER A 165 4.95 1.55 4.75
CA SER A 165 6.02 2.35 5.34
C SER A 165 7.26 2.37 4.46
N MET A 166 7.64 1.23 3.87
CA MET A 166 8.78 1.12 2.95
C MET A 166 8.53 1.92 1.66
N LEU A 167 7.34 1.82 1.08
CA LEU A 167 6.95 2.57 -0.11
C LEU A 167 6.98 4.08 0.15
N ARG A 168 6.42 4.53 1.28
CA ARG A 168 6.45 5.94 1.69
C ARG A 168 7.85 6.48 1.88
N ALA A 169 8.76 5.67 2.43
CA ALA A 169 10.15 6.05 2.65
C ALA A 169 11.01 6.07 1.38
N ARG A 170 10.56 5.47 0.28
CA ARG A 170 11.30 5.37 -0.99
C ARG A 170 10.70 6.18 -2.12
N CYS A 171 9.38 6.33 -2.15
CA CYS A 171 8.65 7.04 -3.19
C CYS A 171 7.53 7.84 -2.54
N PRO A 172 7.83 8.91 -1.79
CA PRO A 172 6.80 9.73 -1.15
C PRO A 172 5.85 10.26 -2.22
N LEU A 173 4.57 9.92 -2.10
CA LEU A 173 3.55 10.47 -2.99
C LEU A 173 3.35 11.92 -2.64
N GLU A 174 3.16 12.76 -3.65
CA GLU A 174 2.62 14.10 -3.43
C GLU A 174 1.27 13.98 -2.73
N ASP A 175 1.05 14.78 -1.68
CA ASP A 175 -0.25 14.87 -1.03
C ASP A 175 -1.29 15.30 -2.07
N LYS A 176 -2.12 14.35 -2.53
CA LYS A 176 -3.37 14.67 -3.20
C LYS A 176 -4.28 15.26 -2.13
N ILE A 177 -4.17 16.57 -1.90
CA ILE A 177 -4.92 17.28 -0.87
C ILE A 177 -6.41 16.94 -1.06
N ALA A 178 -6.97 16.22 -0.09
CA ALA A 178 -8.40 15.94 0.02
C ALA A 178 -9.17 17.25 -0.14
N CYS A 179 -10.38 17.21 -0.74
CA CYS A 179 -11.24 18.38 -0.91
C CYS A 179 -11.16 19.26 0.35
N ALA A 180 -10.58 20.45 0.24
CA ALA A 180 -10.45 21.32 1.39
C ALA A 180 -11.86 21.61 1.90
N ILE A 181 -12.16 21.21 3.12
CA ILE A 181 -13.48 21.46 3.71
C ILE A 181 -13.42 22.88 4.24
N LYS A 182 -14.28 23.77 3.74
CA LYS A 182 -14.43 25.10 4.35
C LYS A 182 -14.74 24.91 5.84
N PRO A 183 -14.42 25.88 6.73
CA PRO A 183 -14.92 25.87 8.11
C PRO A 183 -16.45 25.66 8.21
N SER A 184 -17.20 25.99 7.14
CA SER A 184 -18.64 25.73 7.03
C SER A 184 -19.03 24.26 6.75
N GLY A 185 -18.09 23.33 6.65
CA GLY A 185 -18.34 21.93 6.26
C GLY A 185 -18.52 21.70 4.74
N ALA A 186 -18.50 22.77 3.93
CA ALA A 186 -18.72 22.66 2.49
C ALA A 186 -17.42 22.21 1.78
N PRO A 187 -17.47 21.21 0.88
CA PRO A 187 -16.30 20.81 0.11
C PRO A 187 -15.88 21.92 -0.86
N LEU A 188 -14.60 22.31 -0.84
CA LEU A 188 -13.99 23.16 -1.86
C LEU A 188 -13.65 22.30 -3.08
N HIS A 189 -14.38 22.53 -4.17
CA HIS A 189 -14.03 21.97 -5.45
C HIS A 189 -12.73 22.60 -5.97
N ARG A 190 -11.68 21.77 -6.07
CA ARG A 190 -10.60 21.85 -7.09
C ARG A 190 -9.69 23.08 -7.01
N MET A 191 -8.61 22.98 -6.23
CA MET A 191 -7.35 23.63 -6.62
C MET A 191 -6.65 22.73 -7.66
N LYS A 192 -6.34 23.28 -8.83
CA LYS A 192 -5.42 22.66 -9.79
C LYS A 192 -4.01 23.02 -9.33
N PHE A 193 -3.19 22.03 -9.00
CA PHE A 193 -1.76 22.26 -8.80
C PHE A 193 -1.02 22.14 -10.13
N THR A 194 -0.04 23.01 -10.31
CA THR A 194 1.04 22.81 -11.27
C THR A 194 1.84 21.58 -10.83
N ASN A 195 1.93 20.61 -11.73
CA ASN A 195 2.76 19.41 -11.62
C ASN A 195 4.19 19.81 -11.21
N THR A 196 4.67 19.38 -10.05
CA THR A 196 6.03 19.72 -9.59
C THR A 196 6.79 18.44 -9.29
N VAL A 197 7.49 17.97 -10.32
CA VAL A 197 8.53 16.92 -10.29
C VAL A 197 8.06 15.53 -9.82
N SER A 198 7.21 14.92 -10.64
CA SER A 198 6.93 13.49 -10.57
C SER A 198 8.20 12.67 -10.79
N ALA A 199 8.27 11.47 -10.20
CA ALA A 199 9.36 10.50 -10.44
C ALA A 199 9.57 10.17 -11.94
N PHE A 200 8.68 10.62 -12.83
CA PHE A 200 8.90 10.72 -14.27
C PHE A 200 10.21 11.43 -14.68
N GLU A 201 10.76 12.36 -13.88
CA GLU A 201 12.07 12.95 -14.18
C GLU A 201 13.22 11.93 -14.12
N THR A 202 13.01 10.79 -13.46
CA THR A 202 13.97 9.67 -13.44
C THR A 202 13.82 8.73 -14.65
N LEU A 203 12.77 8.89 -15.47
CA LEU A 203 12.59 8.08 -16.68
C LEU A 203 13.51 8.59 -17.80
N PRO A 204 14.23 7.70 -18.54
CA PRO A 204 15.02 8.11 -19.68
C PRO A 204 14.11 8.76 -20.72
N GLN A 205 14.31 10.05 -20.93
CA GLN A 205 13.69 10.76 -22.04
C GLN A 205 14.28 10.19 -23.33
N ARG A 206 13.43 9.85 -24.32
CA ARG A 206 13.92 9.53 -25.66
C ARG A 206 14.68 10.75 -26.17
N ALA A 207 15.95 10.58 -26.51
CA ALA A 207 16.69 11.59 -27.26
C ALA A 207 15.94 11.84 -28.59
N THR A 208 15.38 13.03 -28.74
CA THR A 208 15.02 13.60 -30.04
C THR A 208 16.24 14.22 -30.68
#